data_AF-A0A8S0GTQ1-F1
#
_entry.id   AF-A0A8S0GTQ1-F1
#
_cell.length_a   1.000
_cell.length_b   1.000
_cell.length_c   1.000
_cell.angle_alpha   90.00
_cell.angle_beta   90.00
_cell.angle_gamma   90.00
#
_symmetry.space_group_name_H-M   'P 1'
#
loop_
_entity.id
_entity.type
_entity.pdbx_description
1 polymer ?
#
loop_
_entity_poly.entity_id
_entity_poly.type
_entity_poly.pdbx_seq_one_letter_code
_entity_poly.pdbx_strand_id
1 'polypeptide(L)'
;MKVGPTSGHLMELRERLYDEVREYTDDKHLALVPEGMALAHSETLEFKLHLERPQDRANLLAMTPHGWRASAERRAAVIEQAEPFEVSVSMRYDYFVLQ
;
A
#
# COMPACT_ATOMS: atom_id res chain seq x y z
N MET A 1 11.07 11.64 -10.96
CA MET A 1 10.84 10.32 -10.36
C MET A 1 9.48 10.34 -9.68
N LYS A 2 8.69 9.28 -9.81
CA LYS A 2 7.41 9.08 -9.11
C LYS A 2 7.52 7.82 -8.26
N VAL A 3 6.91 7.84 -7.09
CA VAL A 3 6.84 6.69 -6.18
C VAL A 3 5.38 6.44 -5.85
N GLY A 4 4.96 5.18 -5.88
CA GLY A 4 3.59 4.80 -5.53
C GLY A 4 3.50 3.35 -5.08
N PRO A 5 2.45 3.00 -4.30
CA PRO A 5 2.18 1.60 -3.99
C PRO A 5 1.83 0.83 -5.26
N THR A 6 2.19 -0.45 -5.30
CA THR A 6 1.65 -1.38 -6.29
C THR A 6 0.28 -1.90 -5.83
N SER A 7 -0.39 -2.67 -6.68
CA SER A 7 -1.59 -3.42 -6.32
C SER A 7 -1.40 -4.38 -5.14
N GLY A 8 -0.19 -4.88 -4.91
CA GLY A 8 0.17 -5.76 -3.79
C GLY A 8 0.51 -5.05 -2.48
N HIS A 9 0.61 -3.72 -2.48
CA HIS A 9 0.92 -2.96 -1.27
C HIS A 9 -0.16 -3.14 -0.20
N LEU A 10 0.25 -3.56 0.99
CA LEU A 10 -0.61 -3.79 2.15
C LEU A 10 -1.77 -4.76 1.89
N MET A 11 -1.58 -5.76 1.01
CA MET A 11 -2.65 -6.68 0.62
C MET A 11 -3.26 -7.40 1.82
N GLU A 12 -2.44 -7.97 2.71
CA GLU A 12 -2.89 -8.70 3.89
C GLU A 12 -3.72 -7.81 4.83
N LEU A 13 -3.36 -6.52 4.92
CA LEU A 13 -4.12 -5.54 5.68
C LEU A 13 -5.48 -5.28 5.00
N ARG A 14 -5.49 -5.09 3.68
CA ARG A 14 -6.71 -4.81 2.91
C ARG A 14 -7.72 -5.95 3.01
N GLU A 15 -7.26 -7.19 2.95
CA GLU A 15 -8.09 -8.39 3.10
C GLU A 15 -8.77 -8.46 4.48
N ARG A 16 -8.12 -7.96 5.54
CA ARG A 16 -8.71 -7.90 6.88
C ARG A 16 -9.71 -6.76 7.06
N LEU A 17 -9.57 -5.68 6.28
CA LEU A 17 -10.34 -4.45 6.45
C LEU A 17 -11.57 -4.36 5.53
N TYR A 18 -11.57 -5.03 4.39
CA TYR A 18 -12.63 -4.93 3.37
C TYR A 18 -13.36 -6.25 3.14
N ASP A 19 -14.68 -6.18 2.92
CA ASP A 19 -15.47 -7.34 2.47
C ASP A 19 -15.18 -7.69 1.01
N GLU A 20 -15.00 -6.65 0.19
CA GLU A 20 -14.65 -6.77 -1.21
C GLU A 20 -13.43 -5.90 -1.50
N VAL A 21 -12.30 -6.54 -1.81
CA VAL A 21 -11.11 -5.85 -2.28
C VAL A 21 -11.37 -5.42 -3.72
N ARG A 22 -11.80 -4.17 -3.93
CA ARG A 22 -11.85 -3.60 -5.28
C ARG A 22 -10.44 -3.58 -5.87
N GLU A 23 -10.30 -4.13 -7.08
CA GLU A 23 -9.05 -4.10 -7.83
C GLU A 23 -8.61 -2.64 -8.03
N TYR A 24 -7.36 -2.36 -7.65
CA TYR A 24 -6.73 -1.08 -7.90
C TYR A 24 -6.25 -1.09 -9.35
N THR A 25 -6.80 -0.23 -10.19
CA THR A 25 -6.39 -0.10 -11.59
C THR A 25 -5.13 0.77 -11.65
N ASP A 26 -3.98 0.12 -11.85
CA ASP A 26 -2.65 0.76 -11.94
C ASP A 26 -2.52 1.76 -13.11
N ASP A 27 -3.41 1.69 -14.11
CA ASP A 27 -3.31 2.43 -15.36
C ASP A 27 -3.42 3.95 -15.21
N LYS A 28 -4.06 4.45 -14.14
CA LYS A 28 -4.15 5.91 -13.91
C LYS A 28 -2.80 6.55 -13.56
N HIS A 29 -1.78 5.77 -13.19
CA HIS A 29 -0.50 6.32 -12.75
C HIS A 29 0.40 6.82 -13.89
N LEU A 30 0.24 6.30 -15.10
CA LEU A 30 0.99 6.74 -16.29
C LEU A 30 0.32 7.93 -17.00
N ALA A 31 -0.96 8.21 -16.73
CA ALA A 31 -1.71 9.31 -17.34
C ALA A 31 -1.31 10.71 -16.83
N LEU A 32 -0.35 10.81 -15.90
CA LEU A 32 0.10 12.07 -15.27
C LEU A 32 1.56 12.41 -15.61
N VAL A 33 2.15 11.77 -16.62
CA VAL A 33 3.51 12.11 -17.07
C VAL A 33 3.45 13.46 -17.79
N PRO A 34 4.25 14.46 -17.38
CA PRO A 34 4.30 15.75 -18.05
C PRO A 34 4.64 15.61 -19.53
N GLU A 35 4.12 16.52 -20.36
CA GLU A 35 4.46 16.58 -21.78
C GLU A 35 5.98 16.71 -21.98
N GLY A 36 6.52 16.00 -22.97
CA GLY A 36 7.96 15.94 -23.24
C GLY A 36 8.76 15.03 -22.30
N MET A 37 8.12 14.36 -21.32
CA MET A 37 8.78 13.32 -20.53
C MET A 37 8.42 11.93 -21.00
N ALA A 38 9.38 11.01 -20.94
CA ALA A 38 9.18 9.59 -21.17
C ALA A 38 9.70 8.75 -20.01
N LEU A 39 9.04 7.62 -19.77
CA LEU A 39 9.49 6.63 -18.80
C LEU A 39 10.81 6.01 -19.29
N ALA A 40 11.87 6.18 -18.53
CA ALA A 40 13.18 5.59 -18.81
C ALA A 40 13.38 4.25 -18.10
N HIS A 41 12.87 4.14 -16.87
CA HIS A 41 13.06 2.95 -16.04
C HIS A 41 11.96 2.84 -14.99
N SER A 42 11.58 1.61 -14.67
CA SER A 42 10.75 1.29 -13.52
C SER A 42 11.36 0.13 -12.74
N GLU A 43 11.27 0.22 -11.42
CA GLU A 43 11.64 -0.87 -10.52
C GLU A 43 10.61 -1.00 -9.38
N THR A 44 10.60 -2.18 -8.77
CA THR A 44 9.71 -2.49 -7.65
C THR A 44 10.52 -2.95 -6.45
N LEU A 45 10.26 -2.30 -5.32
CA LEU A 45 10.77 -2.69 -4.01
C LEU A 45 9.69 -3.50 -3.29
N GLU A 46 10.01 -4.74 -2.93
CA GLU A 46 9.11 -5.61 -2.19
C GLU A 46 9.80 -6.22 -0.97
N PHE A 47 9.14 -6.14 0.19
CA PHE A 47 9.56 -6.83 1.40
C PHE A 47 8.39 -7.04 2.37
N LYS A 48 8.59 -7.91 3.35
CA LYS A 48 7.64 -8.16 4.44
C LYS A 48 7.96 -7.26 5.63
N LEU A 49 6.94 -6.59 6.15
CA LEU A 49 7.01 -5.84 7.39
C LEU A 49 6.34 -6.64 8.51
N HIS A 50 7.11 -6.93 9.56
CA HIS A 50 6.65 -7.68 10.72
C HIS A 50 6.19 -6.72 11.83
N LEU A 51 4.93 -6.82 12.26
CA LEU A 51 4.29 -5.94 13.23
C LEU A 51 3.86 -6.74 14.46
N GLU A 52 4.81 -6.90 15.39
CA GLU A 52 4.61 -7.67 16.62
C GLU A 52 3.66 -7.00 17.59
N ARG A 53 3.80 -5.69 17.79
CA ARG A 53 3.09 -4.97 18.86
C ARG A 53 1.78 -4.37 18.34
N PRO A 54 0.69 -4.40 19.13
CA PRO A 54 -0.57 -3.73 18.80
C PRO A 54 -0.38 -2.26 18.38
N GLN A 55 0.50 -1.54 19.06
CA GLN A 55 0.79 -0.13 18.76
C GLN A 55 1.35 0.06 17.34
N ASP A 56 2.19 -0.86 16.84
CA ASP A 56 2.76 -0.74 15.50
C ASP A 56 1.67 -0.95 14.42
N ARG A 57 0.73 -1.86 14.66
CA ARG A 57 -0.44 -2.08 13.81
C ARG A 57 -1.40 -0.88 13.83
N ALA A 58 -1.61 -0.29 15.00
CA ALA A 58 -2.41 0.93 15.15
C ALA A 58 -1.77 2.11 14.41
N ASN A 59 -0.44 2.27 14.51
CA ASN A 59 0.29 3.32 13.81
C ASN A 59 0.18 3.16 12.28
N LEU A 60 0.33 1.95 11.76
CA LEU A 60 0.17 1.68 10.32
C LEU A 60 -1.25 2.05 9.84
N LEU A 61 -2.29 1.67 10.60
CA LEU A 61 -3.67 2.03 10.27
C LEU A 61 -3.91 3.54 10.29
N ALA A 62 -3.30 4.27 11.22
CA ALA A 62 -3.43 5.71 11.34
C ALA A 62 -2.77 6.49 10.19
N MET A 63 -1.72 5.92 9.58
CA MET A 63 -0.95 6.52 8.49
C MET A 63 -1.43 6.10 7.09
N THR A 64 -2.48 5.27 7.00
CA THR A 64 -2.98 4.77 5.72
C THR A 64 -4.45 5.12 5.52
N PRO A 65 -4.88 5.40 4.26
CA PRO A 65 -6.30 5.61 3.96
C PRO A 65 -7.18 4.38 4.28
N HIS A 66 -6.57 3.20 4.41
CA HIS A 66 -7.23 1.95 4.74
C HIS A 66 -7.87 1.98 6.13
N GLY A 67 -7.18 2.56 7.13
CA GLY A 67 -7.72 2.67 8.48
C GLY A 67 -9.00 3.51 8.53
N TRP A 68 -9.09 4.56 7.72
CA TRP A 68 -10.25 5.46 7.73
C TRP A 68 -11.51 4.84 7.10
N ARG A 69 -11.32 3.87 6.18
CA ARG A 69 -12.42 3.21 5.47
C ARG A 69 -12.96 1.97 6.18
N ALA A 70 -12.19 1.40 7.12
CA ALA A 70 -12.58 0.20 7.85
C ALA A 70 -13.54 0.49 9.01
N SER A 71 -14.38 -0.47 9.38
CA SER A 71 -15.19 -0.39 10.60
C SER A 71 -14.31 -0.41 11.86
N ALA A 72 -14.84 0.10 12.98
CA ALA A 72 -14.12 0.07 14.26
C ALA A 72 -13.75 -1.36 14.68
N GLU A 73 -14.67 -2.31 14.46
CA GLU A 73 -14.46 -3.73 14.75
C GLU A 73 -13.30 -4.32 13.96
N ARG A 74 -13.21 -4.06 12.65
CA ARG A 74 -12.10 -4.56 11.82
C ARG A 74 -10.77 -3.97 12.18
N ARG A 75 -10.73 -2.67 12.51
CA ARG A 75 -9.52 -2.03 13.02
C ARG A 75 -9.07 -2.71 14.31
N ALA A 76 -10.00 -2.92 15.26
CA ALA A 76 -9.70 -3.60 16.51
C ALA A 76 -9.21 -5.03 16.29
N ALA A 77 -9.82 -5.79 15.36
CA ALA A 77 -9.39 -7.15 15.04
C ALA A 77 -7.94 -7.22 14.54
N VAL A 78 -7.50 -6.25 13.72
CA VAL A 78 -6.11 -6.16 13.27
C VAL A 78 -5.18 -5.73 14.41
N ILE A 79 -5.60 -4.77 15.24
CA ILE A 79 -4.74 -4.22 16.31
C ILE A 79 -4.55 -5.24 17.44
N GLU A 80 -5.63 -5.86 17.90
CA GLU A 80 -5.67 -6.65 19.14
C GLU A 80 -5.38 -8.15 18.94
N GLN A 81 -5.13 -8.61 17.71
CA GLN A 81 -4.78 -10.01 17.49
C GLN A 81 -3.51 -10.42 18.27
N ALA A 82 -3.52 -11.65 18.77
CA ALA A 82 -2.42 -12.19 19.58
C ALA A 82 -1.15 -12.46 18.75
N GLU A 83 -1.33 -12.95 17.52
CA GLU A 83 -0.22 -13.25 16.63
C GLU A 83 0.37 -11.97 16.02
N PRO A 84 1.69 -11.93 15.76
CA PRO A 84 2.29 -10.89 14.96
C PRO A 84 1.59 -10.75 13.60
N PHE A 85 1.45 -9.51 13.14
CA PHE A 85 0.88 -9.25 11.82
C PHE A 85 2.00 -9.04 10.81
N GLU A 86 2.04 -9.84 9.76
CA GLU A 86 2.94 -9.63 8.64
C GLU A 86 2.18 -9.00 7.47
N VAL A 87 2.78 -7.99 6.87
CA VAL A 87 2.18 -7.28 5.73
C VAL A 87 3.22 -6.99 4.66
N SER A 88 2.78 -7.06 3.41
CA SER A 88 3.62 -6.74 2.26
C SER A 88 3.77 -5.23 2.06
N VAL A 89 5.01 -4.76 2.03
CA VAL A 89 5.36 -3.45 1.46
C VAL A 89 5.80 -3.70 0.03
N SER A 90 4.99 -3.24 -0.94
CA SER A 90 5.34 -3.25 -2.37
C SER A 90 5.21 -1.84 -2.95
N MET A 91 6.29 -1.28 -3.46
CA MET A 91 6.38 0.10 -3.95
C MET A 91 7.02 0.12 -5.33
N ARG A 92 6.46 0.91 -6.26
CA ARG A 92 7.01 1.14 -7.59
C ARG A 92 7.70 2.51 -7.65
N TYR A 93 8.87 2.52 -8.27
CA TYR A 93 9.65 3.70 -8.59
C TYR A 93 9.68 3.85 -10.10
N ASP A 94 9.19 4.99 -10.59
CA ASP A 94 9.18 5.33 -12.02
C ASP A 94 10.12 6.53 -12.26
N TYR A 95 11.11 6.33 -13.13
CA TYR A 95 12.10 7.32 -13.52
C TYR A 95 11.79 7.86 -14.90
N PHE A 96 11.68 9.18 -15.01
CA PHE A 96 11.34 9.87 -16.25
C PHE A 96 12.51 10.72 -16.72
N VAL A 97 12.70 10.80 -18.03
CA VAL A 97 13.69 11.66 -18.70
C VAL A 97 12.97 12.60 -19.66
N LEU A 98 13.55 13.78 -19.88
CA LEU A 98 13.11 14.70 -20.93
C LEU A 98 13.50 14.11 -22.30
N GLN A 99 12.55 14.08 -23.23
CA GLN A 99 12.77 13.69 -24.63
C GLN A 99 13.37 14.82 -25.46
#